data_AF-A0A1L5FD86-F1
#
_entry.id   AF-A0A1L5FD86-F1
#
_cell.length_a   1.000
_cell.length_b   1.000
_cell.length_c   1.000
_cell.angle_alpha   90.00
_cell.angle_beta   90.00
_cell.angle_gamma   90.00
#
_symmetry.space_group_name_H-M   'P 1'
#
loop_
_entity.id
_entity.type
_entity.pdbx_description
1 polymer ?
#
loop_
_entity_poly.entity_id
_entity_poly.type
_entity_poly.pdbx_seq_one_letter_code
_entity_poly.pdbx_strand_id
1 'polypeptide(L)'
;MKNLLDSVQNEGVNPVKIPGQIAYLKGKNSDEIEVFTSNERNNILNYLYKINSRIAGMAYLGFSLGMREGEILALSWHDVDTKNRILHSY
;
A
#
# COMPACT_ATOMS: atom_id res chain seq x y z
N MET A 1 -18.69 7.21 52.32
CA MET A 1 -18.44 8.33 51.39
C MET A 1 -18.30 7.73 50.01
N LYS A 2 -19.26 8.01 49.12
CA LYS A 2 -19.27 7.52 47.75
C LYS A 2 -18.30 8.40 46.96
N ASN A 3 -17.21 7.81 46.48
CA ASN A 3 -16.15 8.56 45.81
C ASN A 3 -16.70 9.22 44.54
N LEU A 4 -16.45 10.52 44.40
CA LEU A 4 -16.74 11.36 43.23
C LEU A 4 -15.98 10.94 41.95
N LEU A 5 -15.44 9.72 41.91
CA LEU A 5 -14.74 9.12 40.78
C LEU A 5 -15.59 8.07 40.04
N ASP A 6 -16.69 7.61 40.65
CA ASP A 6 -17.60 6.62 40.03
C ASP A 6 -18.63 7.25 39.06
N SER A 7 -18.56 8.56 38.80
CA SER A 7 -19.43 9.27 37.85
C SER A 7 -18.76 9.63 36.52
N VAL A 8 -17.54 9.12 36.26
CA VAL A 8 -16.81 9.37 34.99
C VAL A 8 -16.66 8.09 34.17
N GLN A 9 -17.61 7.16 34.30
CA GLN A 9 -17.81 6.09 33.31
C GLN A 9 -19.01 6.44 32.44
N ASN A 10 -18.79 6.43 31.11
CA ASN A 10 -19.76 6.62 30.03
C ASN A 10 -20.10 8.05 29.59
N GLU A 11 -19.09 8.80 29.16
CA GLU A 11 -19.28 9.58 27.93
C GLU A 11 -18.24 9.10 26.91
N GLY A 12 -18.62 8.03 26.21
CA GLY A 12 -17.86 7.54 25.08
C GLY A 12 -17.62 8.69 24.12
N VAL A 13 -16.35 8.93 23.78
CA VAL A 13 -15.96 9.82 22.70
C VAL A 13 -16.65 9.27 21.45
N ASN A 14 -17.84 9.76 21.14
CA ASN A 14 -18.43 9.57 19.83
C ASN A 14 -17.49 10.29 18.88
N PRO A 15 -16.75 9.60 17.99
CA PRO A 15 -15.95 10.29 17.01
C PRO A 15 -16.96 11.12 16.21
N VAL A 16 -16.87 12.45 16.33
CA VAL A 16 -17.69 13.38 15.56
C VAL A 16 -17.38 13.08 14.11
N LYS A 17 -18.26 12.31 13.45
CA LYS A 17 -18.08 11.95 12.05
C LYS A 17 -18.38 13.20 11.24
N ILE A 18 -17.33 13.94 10.91
CA ILE A 18 -17.44 15.15 10.10
C ILE A 18 -18.08 14.73 8.76
N PRO A 19 -19.15 15.40 8.30
CA PRO A 19 -19.85 15.01 7.07
C PRO A 19 -18.92 14.80 5.86
N GLY A 20 -17.86 15.61 5.76
CA GLY A 20 -16.81 15.46 4.73
C GLY A 20 -15.99 14.17 4.85
N GLN A 21 -15.74 13.67 6.07
CA GLN A 21 -15.06 12.40 6.29
C GLN A 21 -15.95 11.21 5.90
N ILE A 22 -17.26 11.26 6.20
CA ILE A 22 -18.20 10.22 5.78
C ILE A 22 -18.33 10.19 4.26
N ALA A 23 -18.41 11.36 3.61
CA ALA A 23 -18.48 11.48 2.16
C ALA A 23 -17.19 10.98 1.48
N TYR A 24 -16.02 11.33 2.03
CA TYR A 24 -14.72 10.82 1.57
C TYR A 24 -14.65 9.29 1.66
N LEU A 25 -15.07 8.71 2.79
CA LEU A 25 -15.07 7.26 2.99
C LEU A 25 -16.12 6.56 2.12
N LYS A 26 -17.28 7.18 1.87
CA LYS A 26 -18.30 6.61 0.97
C LYS A 26 -17.85 6.58 -0.48
N GLY A 27 -17.20 7.64 -0.97
CA GLY A 27 -16.66 7.68 -2.33
C GLY A 27 -15.46 6.74 -2.54
N LYS A 28 -14.64 6.52 -1.50
CA LYS A 28 -13.47 5.64 -1.61
C LYS A 28 -13.78 4.15 -1.48
N ASN A 29 -14.91 3.79 -0.86
CA ASN A 29 -15.32 2.40 -0.68
C ASN A 29 -16.20 1.87 -1.84
N SER A 30 -16.59 2.72 -2.80
CA SER A 30 -17.46 2.31 -3.91
C SER A 30 -16.72 1.88 -5.17
N ASP A 31 -15.42 2.14 -5.27
CA ASP A 31 -14.65 1.80 -6.46
C ASP A 31 -14.00 0.43 -6.23
N GLU A 32 -14.53 -0.59 -6.89
CA GLU A 32 -13.88 -1.90 -6.94
C GLU A 32 -12.45 -1.72 -7.42
N ILE A 33 -11.49 -2.21 -6.64
CA ILE A 33 -10.08 -2.12 -7.00
C ILE A 33 -9.86 -3.05 -8.18
N GLU A 34 -9.72 -2.48 -9.37
CA GLU A 34 -9.39 -3.24 -10.57
C GLU A 34 -7.97 -3.78 -10.44
N VAL A 35 -7.85 -5.11 -10.50
CA VAL A 35 -6.57 -5.82 -10.37
C VAL A 35 -6.20 -6.47 -11.70
N PHE A 36 -4.92 -6.39 -12.07
CA PHE A 36 -4.43 -7.08 -13.24
C PHE A 36 -4.48 -8.59 -13.04
N THR A 37 -4.92 -9.30 -14.07
CA THR A 37 -4.74 -10.74 -14.17
C THR A 37 -3.26 -11.07 -14.40
N SER A 38 -2.88 -12.32 -14.12
CA SER A 38 -1.51 -12.78 -14.40
C SER A 38 -1.14 -12.67 -15.89
N ASN A 39 -2.12 -12.82 -16.78
CA ASN A 39 -1.88 -12.73 -18.23
C ASN A 39 -1.61 -11.28 -18.67
N GLU A 40 -2.40 -10.33 -18.16
CA GLU A 40 -2.21 -8.91 -18.43
C GLU A 40 -0.87 -8.41 -17.91
N ARG A 41 -0.52 -8.75 -16.67
CA ARG A 41 0.80 -8.44 -16.10
C ARG A 41 1.93 -8.95 -16.99
N ASN A 42 1.85 -10.19 -17.46
CA ASN A 42 2.88 -10.79 -18.31
C ASN A 42 2.97 -10.06 -19.66
N ASN A 43 1.83 -9.69 -20.26
CA ASN A 43 1.80 -8.91 -21.51
C ASN A 43 2.44 -7.52 -21.33
N ILE A 44 2.13 -6.83 -20.23
CA ILE A 44 2.73 -5.54 -19.87
C ILE A 44 4.25 -5.69 -19.74
N LEU A 45 4.72 -6.67 -18.96
CA LEU A 45 6.16 -6.89 -18.76
C LEU A 45 6.87 -7.21 -20.08
N ASN A 46 6.29 -8.10 -20.90
CA ASN A 46 6.84 -8.45 -22.22
C ASN A 46 6.96 -7.23 -23.14
N TYR A 47 6.00 -6.30 -23.07
CA TYR A 47 6.07 -5.04 -23.81
C TYR A 47 7.16 -4.12 -23.25
N LEU A 48 7.21 -3.93 -21.93
CA LEU A 48 8.19 -3.07 -21.27
C LEU A 48 9.63 -3.54 -21.50
N TYR A 49 9.89 -4.84 -21.47
CA TYR A 49 11.23 -5.40 -21.73
C TYR A 49 11.73 -5.10 -23.16
N LYS A 50 10.83 -4.92 -24.14
CA LYS A 50 11.20 -4.53 -25.51
C LYS A 50 11.60 -3.06 -25.62
N ILE A 51 11.13 -2.21 -24.69
CA ILE A 51 11.35 -0.76 -24.74
C ILE A 51 12.50 -0.36 -23.84
N ASN A 52 12.43 -0.76 -22.57
CA ASN A 52 13.40 -0.35 -21.56
C ASN A 52 13.45 -1.39 -20.43
N SER A 53 14.58 -2.09 -20.35
CA SER A 53 14.82 -3.12 -19.33
C SER A 53 14.81 -2.59 -17.90
N ARG A 54 15.21 -1.33 -17.68
CA ARG A 54 15.18 -0.69 -16.35
C ARG A 54 13.75 -0.47 -15.86
N ILE A 55 12.90 0.08 -16.72
CA ILE A 55 11.47 0.31 -16.40
C ILE A 55 10.77 -1.03 -16.20
N ALA A 56 11.06 -2.01 -17.06
CA ALA A 56 10.53 -3.36 -16.92
C ALA A 56 10.93 -4.01 -15.58
N GLY A 57 12.18 -3.82 -15.14
CA GLY A 57 12.66 -4.29 -13.83
C GLY A 57 11.93 -3.64 -12.66
N MET A 58 11.70 -2.33 -12.70
CA MET A 58 10.93 -1.62 -11.67
C MET A 58 9.49 -2.14 -11.61
N ALA A 59 8.82 -2.25 -12.77
CA ALA A 59 7.47 -2.81 -12.85
C ALA A 59 7.41 -4.26 -12.35
N TYR A 60 8.43 -5.07 -12.68
CA TYR A 60 8.52 -6.45 -12.21
C TYR A 60 8.61 -6.54 -10.68
N LEU A 61 9.43 -5.69 -10.04
CA LEU A 61 9.52 -5.62 -8.58
C LEU A 61 8.18 -5.22 -7.96
N GLY A 62 7.52 -4.20 -8.51
CA GLY A 62 6.20 -3.76 -8.05
C GLY A 62 5.14 -4.86 -8.15
N PHE A 63 5.05 -5.55 -9.28
CA PHE A 63 4.06 -6.61 -9.47
C PHE A 63 4.36 -7.89 -8.67
N SER A 64 5.62 -8.21 -8.41
CA SER A 64 6.01 -9.47 -7.78
C SER A 64 6.06 -9.37 -6.25
N LEU A 65 6.51 -8.22 -5.73
CA LEU A 65 6.71 -8.00 -4.30
C LEU A 65 5.64 -7.09 -3.69
N GLY A 66 4.81 -6.45 -4.52
CA GLY A 66 3.82 -5.47 -4.06
C GLY A 66 4.46 -4.18 -3.53
N MET A 67 5.70 -3.89 -3.94
CA MET A 67 6.42 -2.70 -3.48
C MET A 67 5.79 -1.43 -4.04
N ARG A 68 5.80 -0.38 -3.20
CA ARG A 68 5.39 0.96 -3.61
C ARG A 68 6.46 1.57 -4.51
N GLU A 69 6.06 2.42 -5.45
CA GLU A 69 6.99 3.06 -6.39
C GLU A 69 8.14 3.77 -5.68
N GLY A 70 7.86 4.50 -4.60
CA GLY A 70 8.88 5.18 -3.80
C GLY A 70 9.91 4.23 -3.16
N GLU A 71 9.49 3.04 -2.73
CA GLU A 71 10.39 2.02 -2.18
C GLU A 71 11.32 1.49 -3.28
N ILE A 72 10.76 1.19 -4.45
CA ILE A 72 11.53 0.70 -5.60
C ILE A 72 12.58 1.73 -6.05
N LEU A 73 12.21 3.01 -6.07
CA LEU A 73 13.12 4.10 -6.46
C LEU A 73 14.21 4.39 -5.42
N ALA A 74 13.94 4.12 -4.14
CA ALA A 74 14.88 4.32 -3.04
C ALA A 74 15.86 3.16 -2.85
N LEU A 75 15.64 2.01 -3.51
CA LEU A 75 16.49 0.83 -3.38
C LEU A 75 17.95 1.14 -3.72
N SER A 76 18.84 0.74 -2.80
CA SER A 76 20.28 0.79 -2.98
C SER A 76 20.88 -0.62 -3.03
N TRP A 77 22.14 -0.72 -3.48
CA TRP A 77 22.83 -2.01 -3.52
C TRP A 77 23.02 -2.65 -2.15
N HIS A 78 23.06 -1.85 -1.07
CA HIS A 78 23.19 -2.38 0.30
C HIS A 78 21.92 -3.08 0.78
N ASP A 79 20.79 -2.84 0.11
CA ASP A 79 19.48 -3.40 0.44
C ASP A 79 19.25 -4.77 -0.24
N VAL A 80 20.12 -5.16 -1.18
CA VAL A 80 19.98 -6.39 -1.98
C VAL A 80 20.92 -7.47 -1.45
N ASP A 81 20.39 -8.42 -0.70
CA ASP A 81 21.14 -9.63 -0.32
C ASP A 81 20.88 -10.75 -1.33
N THR A 82 21.80 -10.89 -2.29
CA THR A 82 21.72 -11.92 -3.32
C THR A 82 22.01 -13.34 -2.81
N LYS A 83 22.69 -13.50 -1.67
CA LYS A 83 23.00 -14.81 -1.09
C LYS A 83 21.76 -15.41 -0.43
N ASN A 84 21.05 -14.58 0.32
CA ASN A 84 19.84 -15.00 1.01
C ASN A 84 18.57 -14.76 0.18
N ARG A 85 18.69 -14.07 -0.97
CA ARG A 85 17.58 -13.68 -1.86
C ARG A 85 16.56 -12.78 -1.13
N ILE A 86 17.08 -11.85 -0.33
CA ILE A 86 16.29 -10.93 0.48
C ILE A 86 16.48 -9.51 -0.06
N LEU A 87 15.37 -8.77 -0.11
CA LEU A 87 15.35 -7.35 -0.37
C LEU A 87 14.92 -6.64 0.91
N HIS A 88 15.79 -5.78 1.44
CA HIS A 88 15.48 -4.97 2.62
C HIS A 88 14.79 -3.67 2.16
N SER A 89 13.53 -3.47 2.54
CA SER A 89 12.81 -2.22 2.29
C SER A 89 12.60 -1.50 3.63
N TYR A 90 12.84 -0.20 3.65
CA TYR A 90 12.57 0.67 4.80
C TYR A 90 11.13 1.18 4.82
#